data_AF-A0A1I8MIJ6-F1
#
_entry.id   AF-A0A1I8MIJ6-F1
#
_cell.length_a   1.000
_cell.length_b   1.000
_cell.length_c   1.000
_cell.angle_alpha   90.00
_cell.angle_beta   90.00
_cell.angle_gamma   90.00
#
_symmetry.space_group_name_H-M   'P 1'
#
loop_
_entity.id
_entity.type
_entity.pdbx_description
1 polymer ?
#
loop_
_entity_poly.entity_id
_entity_poly.type
_entity_poly.pdbx_seq_one_letter_code
_entity_poly.pdbx_strand_id
1 'polypeptide(L)'
;MRSTTFIVILVLALSLYPYTAEAQNCACSERGGPVCGILRRGRREIRCTFRNLCRLVRRRCATQEPWRSTPGSCARESVECGRISGR
;
A
#
# COMPACT_ATOMS: atom_id res chain seq x y z
N MET A 1 -42.63 12.95 -16.79
CA MET A 1 -42.33 13.38 -15.41
C MET A 1 -42.14 12.22 -14.40
N ARG A 2 -42.11 10.94 -14.82
CA ARG A 2 -41.86 9.80 -13.91
C ARG A 2 -40.39 9.36 -13.84
N SER A 3 -39.62 9.56 -14.90
CA SER A 3 -38.25 8.99 -15.04
C SER A 3 -37.18 9.75 -14.24
N THR A 4 -37.29 11.08 -14.14
CA THR A 4 -36.32 11.93 -13.44
C THR A 4 -36.29 11.65 -11.94
N THR A 5 -37.43 11.35 -11.32
CA THR A 5 -37.53 11.01 -9.89
C THR A 5 -36.79 9.72 -9.55
N PHE A 6 -36.88 8.70 -10.42
CA PHE A 6 -36.14 7.45 -10.23
C PHE A 6 -34.62 7.66 -10.29
N ILE A 7 -34.14 8.51 -11.21
CA ILE A 7 -32.72 8.82 -11.34
C ILE A 7 -32.20 9.52 -10.07
N VAL A 8 -32.95 10.48 -9.54
CA VAL A 8 -32.56 11.21 -8.32
C VAL A 8 -32.49 10.27 -7.11
N ILE A 9 -33.46 9.36 -6.95
CA ILE A 9 -33.47 8.38 -5.86
C ILE A 9 -32.27 7.42 -5.97
N LEU A 10 -31.93 6.98 -7.18
CA LEU A 10 -30.83 6.05 -7.42
C LEU A 10 -29.46 6.67 -7.12
N VAL A 11 -29.26 7.94 -7.49
CA VAL A 11 -28.04 8.70 -7.17
C VAL A 11 -27.92 8.93 -5.66
N LEU A 12 -29.03 9.25 -4.99
CA LEU A 12 -29.04 9.42 -3.54
C LEU A 12 -28.68 8.11 -2.81
N ALA A 13 -29.22 6.97 -3.27
CA ALA A 13 -28.93 5.66 -2.68
C ALA A 13 -27.45 5.26 -2.84
N LEU A 14 -26.82 5.58 -3.97
CA LEU A 14 -25.40 5.33 -4.20
C LEU A 14 -24.49 6.22 -3.35
N SER A 15 -24.93 7.43 -2.99
CA SER A 15 -24.16 8.34 -2.14
C SER A 15 -24.11 7.95 -0.65
N LEU A 16 -25.01 7.05 -0.22
CA LEU A 16 -25.07 6.55 1.15
C LEU A 16 -24.21 5.29 1.37
N TYR A 17 -23.58 4.75 0.32
CA TYR A 17 -22.64 3.65 0.50
C TYR A 17 -21.42 4.16 1.26
N PRO A 18 -21.19 3.73 2.52
CA PRO A 18 -19.97 4.10 3.21
C PRO A 18 -18.81 3.53 2.41
N TYR A 19 -17.99 4.41 1.84
CA TYR A 19 -16.66 4.03 1.40
C TYR A 19 -15.91 3.59 2.65
N THR A 20 -15.91 2.29 2.93
CA THR A 20 -15.04 1.71 3.93
C THR A 20 -13.62 1.74 3.36
N ALA A 21 -12.96 2.89 3.48
CA ALA A 21 -11.51 2.92 3.41
C ALA A 21 -11.03 2.16 4.65
N GLU A 22 -10.61 0.90 4.47
CA GLU A 22 -9.99 0.14 5.55
C GLU A 22 -8.84 0.97 6.11
N ALA A 23 -9.04 1.48 7.33
CA ALA A 23 -8.02 2.22 8.05
C ALA A 23 -6.83 1.28 8.21
N GLN A 24 -5.81 1.46 7.37
CA GLN A 24 -4.64 0.62 7.39
C GLN A 24 -3.94 0.87 8.72
N ASN A 25 -4.07 -0.07 9.66
CA ASN A 25 -3.44 0.08 10.97
C ASN A 25 -1.92 -0.01 10.79
N CYS A 26 -1.25 1.14 10.89
CA CYS A 26 0.18 1.29 10.69
C CYS A 26 0.99 0.89 11.93
N ALA A 27 0.31 0.56 13.04
CA ALA A 27 0.95 -0.01 14.20
C ALA A 27 1.31 -1.47 13.92
N CYS A 28 2.60 -1.78 14.06
CA CYS A 28 3.13 -3.12 13.87
C CYS A 28 4.27 -3.40 14.85
N SER A 29 4.52 -4.68 15.10
CA SER A 29 5.65 -5.12 15.91
C SER A 29 6.96 -4.93 15.13
N GLU A 30 7.95 -4.29 15.74
CA GLU A 30 9.29 -4.12 15.15
C GLU A 30 10.14 -5.42 15.22
N ARG A 31 9.60 -6.51 15.80
CA ARG A 31 10.25 -7.82 15.83
C ARG A 31 10.19 -8.51 14.46
N GLY A 32 11.25 -9.23 14.11
CA GLY A 32 11.32 -10.02 12.89
C GLY A 32 12.65 -9.83 12.16
N GLY A 33 12.86 -10.64 11.11
CA GLY A 33 14.02 -10.56 10.25
C GLY A 33 13.80 -9.65 9.04
N PRO A 34 14.85 -9.42 8.22
CA PRO A 34 14.76 -8.63 7.01
C PRO A 34 13.74 -9.20 6.02
N VAL A 35 13.13 -8.31 5.25
CA VAL A 35 12.20 -8.65 4.16
C VAL A 35 12.58 -7.94 2.87
N CYS A 36 12.36 -8.59 1.74
CA CYS A 36 12.56 -8.01 0.43
C CYS A 36 11.25 -7.37 -0.02
N GLY A 37 11.23 -6.05 -0.11
CA GLY A 37 10.11 -5.27 -0.61
C GLY A 37 10.19 -5.11 -2.12
N ILE A 38 9.09 -5.34 -2.82
CA ILE A 38 8.98 -5.23 -4.28
C ILE A 38 7.86 -4.24 -4.62
N LEU A 39 8.21 -3.15 -5.31
CA LEU A 39 7.28 -2.15 -5.80
C LEU A 39 7.31 -2.10 -7.33
N ARG A 40 6.15 -2.25 -7.96
CA ARG A 40 6.01 -2.04 -9.41
C ARG A 40 5.54 -0.61 -9.68
N ARG A 41 6.35 0.17 -10.40
CA ARG A 41 6.01 1.49 -10.92
C ARG A 41 6.07 1.46 -12.44
N GLY A 42 4.92 1.24 -13.07
CA GLY A 42 4.84 1.04 -14.52
C GLY A 42 5.65 -0.18 -14.97
N ARG A 43 6.64 0.03 -15.86
CA ARG A 43 7.54 -1.02 -16.37
C ARG A 43 8.74 -1.31 -15.47
N ARG A 44 8.95 -0.52 -14.41
CA ARG A 44 10.08 -0.68 -13.49
C ARG A 44 9.67 -1.44 -12.25
N GLU A 45 10.54 -2.33 -11.80
CA GLU A 45 10.41 -3.03 -10.53
C GLU A 45 11.54 -2.58 -9.60
N ILE A 46 11.14 -2.01 -8.46
CA ILE A 46 12.05 -1.56 -7.42
C ILE A 46 12.07 -2.64 -6.33
N ARG A 47 13.26 -3.15 -6.01
CA ARG A 47 13.48 -4.17 -4.98
C ARG A 47 14.37 -3.61 -3.90
N CYS A 48 13.89 -3.52 -2.66
CA CYS A 48 14.64 -3.00 -1.52
C CYS A 48 14.53 -3.91 -0.30
N THR A 49 15.64 -4.14 0.40
CA THR A 49 15.58 -4.83 1.70
C THR A 49 15.13 -3.86 2.78
N PHE A 50 14.12 -4.25 3.52
CA PHE A 50 13.68 -3.57 4.74
C PHE A 50 14.13 -4.38 5.95
N ARG A 51 14.51 -3.69 7.04
CA ARG A 51 15.01 -4.33 8.27
C ARG A 51 14.04 -5.35 8.86
N ASN A 52 12.74 -5.10 8.72
CA ASN A 52 11.67 -6.00 9.10
C ASN A 52 10.39 -5.69 8.29
N LEU A 53 9.38 -6.55 8.43
CA LEU A 53 8.07 -6.35 7.78
C LEU A 53 7.39 -5.06 8.23
N CYS A 54 7.56 -4.66 9.49
CA CYS A 54 6.93 -3.47 10.04
C CYS A 54 7.41 -2.17 9.37
N ARG A 55 8.72 -2.04 9.09
CA ARG A 55 9.26 -0.89 8.34
C ARG A 55 8.65 -0.77 6.95
N LEU A 56 8.43 -1.90 6.27
CA LEU A 56 7.75 -1.93 4.98
C LEU A 56 6.26 -1.54 5.11
N VAL A 57 5.55 -2.03 6.13
CA VAL A 57 4.15 -1.68 6.40
C VAL A 57 4.00 -0.18 6.71
N ARG A 58 4.83 0.37 7.60
CA ARG A 58 4.84 1.80 7.92
C ARG A 58 5.10 2.65 6.68
N ARG A 59 5.97 2.19 5.78
CA ARG A 59 6.19 2.88 4.50
C ARG A 59 4.94 2.82 3.60
N ARG A 60 4.34 1.64 3.42
CA ARG A 60 3.07 1.51 2.67
C ARG A 60 2.01 2.46 3.20
N CYS A 61 1.88 2.56 4.52
CA CYS A 61 0.99 3.52 5.15
C CYS A 61 1.31 4.97 4.79
N ALA A 62 2.58 5.37 4.89
CA ALA A 62 2.98 6.75 4.67
C ALA A 62 2.90 7.18 3.19
N THR A 63 3.15 6.26 2.26
CA THR A 63 3.26 6.59 0.83
C THR A 63 2.11 6.06 -0.02
N GLN A 64 1.26 5.20 0.54
CA GLN A 64 0.20 4.45 -0.17
C GLN A 64 0.69 3.65 -1.38
N GLU A 65 1.99 3.32 -1.40
CA GLU A 65 2.59 2.54 -2.47
C GLU A 65 2.28 1.04 -2.31
N PRO A 66 1.94 0.32 -3.39
CA PRO A 66 1.57 -1.09 -3.33
C PRO A 66 2.80 -2.02 -3.26
N TRP A 67 3.57 -1.93 -2.16
CA TRP A 67 4.71 -2.82 -1.91
C TRP A 67 4.25 -4.25 -1.61
N ARG A 68 4.88 -5.23 -2.29
CA ARG A 68 4.84 -6.65 -1.94
C ARG A 68 6.05 -7.00 -1.08
N SER A 69 5.97 -8.08 -0.30
CA SER A 69 7.07 -8.52 0.56
C SER A 69 7.33 -10.01 0.43
N THR A 70 8.60 -10.41 0.40
CA THR A 70 9.04 -11.79 0.60
C THR A 70 9.99 -11.88 1.80
N PRO A 71 10.01 -13.00 2.55
CA PRO A 71 10.96 -13.18 3.66
C PRO A 71 12.42 -13.12 3.19
N GLY A 72 13.31 -12.60 4.03
CA GLY A 72 14.75 -12.49 3.75
C GLY A 72 15.13 -11.22 2.96
N SER A 73 16.41 -11.01 2.76
CA SER A 73 16.93 -9.86 2.00
C SER A 73 16.69 -10.02 0.49
N CYS A 74 16.65 -8.90 -0.23
CA CYS A 74 16.61 -8.96 -1.70
C CYS A 74 17.94 -9.48 -2.25
N ALA A 75 17.89 -10.41 -3.22
CA ALA A 75 19.11 -10.88 -3.90
C ALA A 75 19.83 -9.78 -4.70
N ARG A 76 19.07 -8.78 -5.18
CA ARG A 76 19.57 -7.56 -5.81
C ARG A 76 18.71 -6.39 -5.35
N GLU A 77 19.36 -5.30 -4.97
CA GLU A 77 18.69 -4.06 -4.62
C GLU A 77 18.71 -3.07 -5.79
N SER A 78 17.65 -2.27 -5.89
CA SER A 78 17.58 -1.15 -6.83
C SER A 78 18.38 0.04 -6.30
N VAL A 79 18.90 0.89 -7.19
CA VAL A 79 19.73 2.05 -6.82
C VAL A 79 18.93 3.06 -5.98
N GLU A 80 17.62 3.11 -6.18
CA GLU A 80 16.69 3.99 -5.49
C GLU A 80 16.54 3.65 -3.99
N CYS A 81 16.98 2.46 -3.56
CA CYS A 81 16.72 1.97 -2.21
C CYS A 81 17.31 2.82 -1.10
N GLY A 82 18.42 3.54 -1.35
CA GLY A 82 19.03 4.44 -0.37
C GLY A 82 18.07 5.52 0.17
N ARG A 83 17.09 5.96 -0.64
CA ARG A 83 16.04 6.92 -0.21
C ARG A 83 14.75 6.24 0.25
N ILE A 84 14.63 4.92 0.07
CA ILE A 84 13.40 4.17 0.26
C ILE A 84 13.42 3.35 1.56
N SER A 85 14.44 2.54 1.76
CA SER A 85 14.51 1.62 2.90
C SER A 85 14.98 2.30 4.19
N GLY A 86 15.51 3.53 4.11
CA GLY A 86 15.94 4.33 5.26
C GLY A 86 16.92 3.54 6.12
N ARG A 87 18.02 3.10 5.51
CA ARG A 87 19.14 2.45 6.20
C ARG A 87 19.83 3.45 7.11
#